data_AF-A0A328W5X2-F1
#
_entry.id   AF-A0A328W5X2-F1
#
_cell.length_a   1.000
_cell.length_b   1.000
_cell.length_c   1.000
_cell.angle_alpha   90.00
_cell.angle_beta   90.00
_cell.angle_gamma   90.00
#
_symmetry.space_group_name_H-M   'P 1'
#
loop_
_entity.id
_entity.type
_entity.pdbx_description
1 polymer ?
#
loop_
_entity_poly.entity_id
_entity_poly.type
_entity_poly.pdbx_seq_one_letter_code
_entity_poly.pdbx_strand_id
1 'polypeptide(L)'
;MKSEWSKDLKRAIHNKHHIVVFLKDNKNILGIPEESIDPTRIKIRTENIGVTWVPITEVKHLSVVVEFSTVWESNRGGKCVHCGLELYAETQSEDYLEYCDYCVKLLGLDDNT
;
A
#
# COMPACT_ATOMS: atom_id res chain seq x y z
N MET A 1 26.48 17.57 6.74
CA MET A 1 25.07 17.43 7.17
C MET A 1 24.76 15.95 7.37
N LYS A 2 24.61 15.48 8.62
CA LYS A 2 23.96 14.17 8.85
C LYS A 2 22.47 14.42 8.64
N SER A 3 21.91 13.85 7.59
CA SER A 3 20.49 13.98 7.29
C SER A 3 19.63 13.46 8.44
N GLU A 4 18.54 14.17 8.78
CA GLU A 4 17.66 13.81 9.90
C GLU A 4 17.16 12.36 9.84
N TRP A 5 16.95 11.83 8.62
CA TRP A 5 16.48 10.47 8.38
C TRP A 5 17.53 9.36 8.62
N SER A 6 18.80 9.69 8.90
CA SER A 6 19.85 8.69 9.10
C SER A 6 19.58 7.77 10.30
N LYS A 7 18.96 8.29 11.37
CA LYS A 7 18.59 7.49 12.55
C LYS A 7 17.42 6.55 12.24
N ASP A 8 16.41 7.07 11.55
CA ASP A 8 15.22 6.31 11.19
C ASP A 8 15.54 5.21 10.19
N LEU A 9 16.41 5.48 9.21
CA LEU A 9 16.92 4.48 8.28
C LEU A 9 17.64 3.34 9.02
N LYS A 10 18.54 3.66 9.96
CA LYS A 10 19.22 2.63 10.77
C LYS A 10 18.24 1.77 11.55
N ARG A 11 17.21 2.40 12.14
CA ARG A 11 16.17 1.69 12.87
C ARG A 11 15.34 0.80 11.93
N ALA A 12 15.00 1.29 10.74
CA ALA A 12 14.27 0.54 9.74
C ALA A 12 15.06 -0.67 9.22
N ILE A 13 16.39 -0.52 9.02
CA ILE A 13 17.29 -1.63 8.67
C ILE A 13 17.28 -2.69 9.78
N HIS A 14 17.48 -2.27 11.03
CA HIS A 14 17.54 -3.18 12.18
C HIS A 14 16.22 -3.96 12.38
N ASN A 15 15.10 -3.26 12.30
CA ASN A 15 13.78 -3.84 12.53
C ASN A 15 13.18 -4.49 11.27
N LYS A 16 13.87 -4.42 10.12
CA LYS A 16 13.35 -4.85 8.82
C LYS A 16 11.99 -4.22 8.47
N HIS A 17 11.80 -2.95 8.84
CA HIS A 17 10.60 -2.21 8.50
C HIS A 17 10.66 -1.71 7.06
N HIS A 18 9.50 -1.63 6.42
CA HIS A 18 9.37 -0.97 5.13
C HIS A 18 9.69 0.51 5.26
N ILE A 19 10.32 1.07 4.23
CA ILE A 19 10.51 2.50 4.04
C ILE A 19 9.90 2.91 2.71
N VAL A 20 9.45 4.15 2.64
CA VAL A 20 9.14 4.84 1.39
C VAL A 20 10.21 5.89 1.16
N VAL A 21 10.91 5.78 0.04
CA VAL A 21 11.89 6.77 -0.41
C VAL A 21 11.25 7.62 -1.50
N PHE A 22 11.08 8.91 -1.22
CA PHE A 22 10.58 9.89 -2.18
C PHE A 22 11.77 10.49 -2.92
N LEU A 23 11.76 10.37 -4.24
CA LEU A 23 12.80 10.87 -5.12
C LEU A 23 12.51 12.30 -5.57
N LYS A 24 13.55 13.00 -6.04
CA LYS A 24 13.44 14.36 -6.59
C LYS A 24 12.61 14.44 -7.87
N ASP A 25 12.51 13.34 -8.62
CA ASP A 25 11.67 13.23 -9.82
C ASP A 25 10.18 12.92 -9.50
N ASN A 26 9.78 13.06 -8.23
CA ASN A 26 8.45 12.76 -7.69
C ASN A 26 8.03 11.28 -7.76
N LYS A 27 8.93 10.35 -8.11
CA LYS A 27 8.68 8.93 -7.92
C LYS A 27 8.92 8.51 -6.47
N ASN A 28 8.40 7.35 -6.12
CA ASN A 28 8.65 6.72 -4.83
C ASN A 28 9.12 5.28 -5.00
N ILE A 29 9.87 4.80 -4.00
CA ILE A 29 10.31 3.41 -3.89
C ILE A 29 9.87 2.91 -2.52
N LEU A 30 9.05 1.87 -2.50
CA LEU A 30 8.66 1.15 -1.30
C LEU A 30 9.47 -0.13 -1.19
N GLY A 31 10.10 -0.37 -0.04
CA GLY A 31 10.80 -1.62 0.22
C GLY A 31 11.50 -1.67 1.56
N ILE A 32 12.25 -2.73 1.82
CA ILE A 32 12.99 -2.94 3.07
C ILE A 32 14.44 -2.49 2.86
N PRO A 33 14.96 -1.53 3.65
CA PRO A 33 16.33 -1.10 3.52
C PRO A 33 17.29 -2.15 4.08
N GLU A 34 18.47 -2.26 3.47
CA GLU A 34 19.53 -3.17 3.89
C GLU A 34 20.82 -2.41 4.22
N GLU A 35 21.70 -3.03 5.01
CA GLU A 35 23.05 -2.50 5.20
C GLU A 35 23.82 -2.44 3.88
N SER A 36 24.60 -1.36 3.74
CA SER A 36 25.42 -1.08 2.57
C SER A 36 26.80 -0.64 3.03
N ILE A 37 27.83 -1.17 2.35
CA ILE A 37 29.21 -0.69 2.48
C ILE A 37 29.44 0.63 1.73
N ASP A 38 28.56 0.97 0.77
CA ASP A 38 28.58 2.23 0.03
C ASP A 38 27.74 3.27 0.79
N PRO A 39 28.38 4.31 1.38
CA PRO A 39 27.67 5.35 2.12
C PRO A 39 26.99 6.38 1.21
N THR A 40 27.17 6.30 -0.12
CA THR A 40 26.60 7.26 -1.09
C THR A 40 25.23 6.81 -1.62
N ARG A 41 24.83 5.57 -1.33
CA ARG A 41 23.60 4.94 -1.83
C ARG A 41 22.85 4.21 -0.72
N ILE A 42 21.54 4.21 -0.83
CA ILE A 42 20.64 3.40 -0.01
C ILE A 42 20.33 2.12 -0.78
N LYS A 43 20.54 0.97 -0.14
CA LYS A 43 20.17 -0.33 -0.68
C LYS A 43 18.78 -0.70 -0.20
N ILE A 44 17.87 -0.98 -1.13
CA ILE A 44 16.46 -1.27 -0.83
C ILE A 44 16.06 -2.56 -1.53
N ARG A 45 15.57 -3.55 -0.77
CA ARG A 45 14.95 -4.75 -1.31
C ARG A 45 13.47 -4.49 -1.54
N THR A 46 13.02 -4.74 -2.76
CA THR A 46 11.63 -4.66 -3.20
C THR A 46 11.16 -6.07 -3.55
N GLU A 47 9.89 -6.39 -3.29
CA GLU A 47 9.37 -7.76 -3.46
C GLU A 47 9.40 -8.23 -4.92
N ASN A 48 9.14 -7.33 -5.88
CA ASN A 48 8.98 -7.69 -7.29
C ASN A 48 10.22 -7.45 -8.17
N ILE A 49 11.09 -6.52 -7.79
CA ILE A 49 12.23 -6.08 -8.62
C ILE A 49 13.57 -6.54 -8.00
N GLY A 50 13.56 -6.98 -6.74
CA GLY A 50 14.77 -7.34 -6.01
C GLY A 50 15.46 -6.11 -5.44
N VAL A 51 16.79 -6.04 -5.58
CA VAL A 51 17.59 -4.98 -4.94
C VAL A 51 17.68 -3.75 -5.84
N THR A 52 17.23 -2.61 -5.31
CA THR A 52 17.37 -1.28 -5.89
C THR A 52 18.41 -0.48 -5.11
N TRP A 53 19.26 0.25 -5.83
CA TRP A 53 20.26 1.14 -5.26
C TRP A 53 19.90 2.59 -5.56
N VAL A 54 19.66 3.38 -4.51
CA VAL A 54 19.21 4.77 -4.64
C VAL A 54 20.32 5.72 -4.22
N PRO A 55 20.83 6.59 -5.10
CA PRO A 55 21.76 7.64 -4.71
C PRO A 55 21.15 8.58 -3.67
N ILE A 56 21.87 8.86 -2.58
CA ILE A 56 21.39 9.77 -1.54
C ILE A 56 21.11 11.17 -2.08
N THR A 57 21.83 11.58 -3.13
CA THR A 57 21.64 12.85 -3.84
C THR A 57 20.29 12.96 -4.55
N GLU A 58 19.62 11.84 -4.84
CA GLU A 58 18.31 11.78 -5.50
C GLU A 58 17.16 11.70 -4.51
N VAL A 59 17.45 11.41 -3.23
CA VAL A 59 16.45 11.34 -2.17
C VAL A 59 15.98 12.75 -1.80
N LYS A 60 14.68 12.98 -1.95
CA LYS A 60 13.98 14.18 -1.47
C LYS A 60 13.54 14.00 -0.02
N HIS A 61 12.94 12.85 0.29
CA HIS A 61 12.44 12.54 1.63
C HIS A 61 12.42 11.02 1.86
N LEU A 62 12.46 10.60 3.12
CA LEU A 62 12.36 9.20 3.53
C LEU A 62 11.38 9.10 4.69
N SER A 63 10.45 8.16 4.60
CA SER A 63 9.52 7.84 5.68
C SER A 63 9.62 6.36 6.02
N VAL A 64 9.50 6.02 7.31
CA VAL A 64 9.39 4.63 7.76
C VAL A 64 7.91 4.27 7.82
N VAL A 65 7.55 3.15 7.21
CA VAL A 65 6.19 2.60 7.29
C VAL A 65 6.04 1.98 8.68
N VAL A 66 5.11 2.51 9.46
CA VAL A 66 4.78 2.01 10.81
C VAL A 66 3.68 0.95 10.77
N GLU A 67 2.75 1.08 9.84
CA GLU A 67 1.63 0.16 9.65
C GLU A 67 1.14 0.27 8.20
N PHE A 68 0.81 -0.87 7.60
CA PHE A 68 0.02 -0.89 6.37
C PHE A 68 -1.44 -1.02 6.78
N SER A 69 -2.21 0.05 6.65
CA SER A 69 -3.66 -0.09 6.70
C SER A 69 -4.14 -0.53 5.32
N THR A 70 -4.96 -1.57 5.28
CA THR A 70 -5.84 -1.77 4.14
C THR A 70 -6.85 -0.64 4.19
N VAL A 71 -6.63 0.41 3.40
CA VAL A 71 -7.70 1.36 3.10
C VAL A 71 -8.67 0.60 2.20
N TRP A 72 -9.57 -0.18 2.82
CA TRP A 72 -10.83 -0.47 2.18
C TRP A 72 -11.56 0.87 2.16
N GLU A 73 -11.68 1.48 0.99
CA GLU A 73 -12.59 2.60 0.82
C GLU A 73 -13.99 2.08 1.13
N SER A 74 -14.41 2.23 2.38
CA SER A 74 -15.73 1.90 2.89
C SER A 74 -16.75 2.91 2.35
N ASN A 75 -16.94 2.95 1.04
CA ASN A 75 -18.26 3.25 0.50
C ASN A 75 -19.19 2.04 0.64
N ARG A 76 -18.69 0.96 1.27
CA ARG A 76 -19.46 -0.20 1.67
C ARG A 76 -20.32 0.13 2.90
N GLY A 77 -21.60 -0.21 2.84
CA GLY A 77 -22.62 0.25 3.79
C GLY A 77 -23.87 0.79 3.11
N GLY A 78 -25.01 0.72 3.80
CA GLY A 78 -26.31 1.11 3.27
C GLY A 78 -27.29 -0.07 3.23
N LYS A 79 -28.36 0.05 2.46
CA LYS A 79 -29.35 -1.02 2.26
C LYS A 79 -29.34 -1.45 0.81
N CYS A 80 -29.38 -2.77 0.58
CA CYS A 80 -29.55 -3.34 -0.75
C CYS A 80 -30.77 -2.71 -1.42
N VAL A 81 -30.60 -2.16 -2.62
CA VAL A 81 -31.68 -1.48 -3.37
C VAL A 81 -32.83 -2.45 -3.67
N HIS A 82 -32.53 -3.75 -3.84
CA HIS A 82 -33.54 -4.76 -4.15
C HIS A 82 -34.29 -5.28 -2.92
N CYS A 83 -33.57 -5.70 -1.86
CA CYS A 83 -34.18 -6.40 -0.72
C CYS A 83 -34.18 -5.60 0.58
N GLY A 84 -33.55 -4.43 0.61
CA GLY A 84 -33.47 -3.58 1.80
C GLY A 84 -32.54 -4.09 2.91
N LEU A 85 -31.84 -5.22 2.69
CA LEU A 85 -30.89 -5.80 3.64
C LEU A 85 -29.73 -4.84 3.91
N GLU A 86 -29.29 -4.73 5.16
CA GLU A 86 -28.07 -3.99 5.47
C GLU A 86 -26.86 -4.60 4.75
N LEU A 87 -26.12 -3.74 4.06
CA LEU A 87 -24.92 -4.09 3.32
C LEU A 87 -23.71 -3.97 4.24
N TYR A 88 -23.00 -5.07 4.39
CA TYR A 88 -21.71 -5.14 5.08
C TYR A 88 -20.65 -5.61 4.08
N ALA A 89 -19.38 -5.51 4.47
CA ALA A 89 -18.27 -5.88 3.60
C ALA A 89 -18.37 -7.33 3.09
N GLU A 90 -18.99 -8.23 3.87
CA GLU A 90 -19.17 -9.64 3.58
C GLU A 90 -20.46 -9.98 2.80
N THR A 91 -21.41 -9.05 2.70
CA THR A 91 -22.73 -9.30 2.08
C THR A 91 -22.97 -8.45 0.84
N GLN A 92 -22.19 -7.40 0.64
CA GLN A 92 -22.28 -6.47 -0.47
C GLN A 92 -21.47 -6.96 -1.67
N SER A 93 -22.09 -6.89 -2.85
CA SER A 93 -21.40 -7.26 -4.09
C SER A 93 -20.26 -6.31 -4.40
N GLU A 94 -19.13 -6.88 -4.83
CA GLU A 94 -17.95 -6.11 -5.23
C GLU A 94 -18.14 -5.38 -6.56
N ASP A 95 -18.88 -6.00 -7.48
CA ASP A 95 -19.16 -5.45 -8.81
C ASP A 95 -20.40 -4.52 -8.82
N TYR A 96 -21.34 -4.73 -7.89
CA TYR A 96 -22.59 -3.98 -7.78
C TYR A 96 -22.81 -3.48 -6.35
N LEU A 97 -22.12 -2.40 -5.97
CA LEU A 97 -22.10 -1.86 -4.60
C LEU A 97 -23.49 -1.53 -4.02
N GLU A 98 -24.53 -1.31 -4.83
CA GLU A 98 -25.88 -1.03 -4.33
C GLU A 98 -26.70 -2.30 -3.97
N TYR A 99 -26.14 -3.49 -4.23
CA TYR A 99 -26.82 -4.78 -4.08
C TYR A 99 -26.06 -5.71 -3.14
N CYS A 100 -26.79 -6.61 -2.48
CA CYS A 100 -26.17 -7.74 -1.80
C CYS A 100 -25.91 -8.89 -2.78
N ASP A 101 -24.93 -9.74 -2.50
CA ASP A 101 -24.52 -10.87 -3.35
C ASP A 101 -25.69 -11.79 -3.73
N TYR A 102 -26.62 -11.99 -2.81
CA TYR A 102 -27.82 -12.78 -3.05
C TYR A 102 -28.71 -12.15 -4.11
N CYS A 103 -28.89 -10.83 -4.09
CA CYS A 103 -29.72 -10.12 -5.07
C CYS A 103 -29.04 -10.05 -6.44
N VAL A 104 -27.71 -9.92 -6.49
CA VAL A 104 -26.96 -9.97 -7.75
C VAL A 104 -27.22 -11.30 -8.47
N LYS A 105 -27.10 -12.42 -7.74
CA LYS A 105 -27.38 -13.78 -8.27
C LYS A 105 -28.84 -13.97 -8.68
N LEU A 106 -29.79 -13.49 -7.87
CA LEU A 106 -31.21 -13.60 -8.18
C LEU A 106 -31.60 -12.80 -9.42
N LEU A 107 -30.96 -11.66 -9.63
CA LEU A 107 -31.25 -10.75 -10.74
C LEU A 107 -30.47 -11.10 -12.01
N GLY A 108 -29.54 -12.08 -11.96
CA GLY A 108 -28.67 -12.45 -13.08
C GLY A 108 -27.74 -11.32 -13.50
N LEU A 109 -27.33 -10.47 -12.56
CA LEU A 109 -26.43 -9.35 -12.83
C LEU A 109 -24.96 -9.79 -12.93
N ASP A 110 -24.62 -10.95 -12.38
CA ASP A 110 -23.32 -11.61 -12.46
C ASP A 110 -23.12 -12.46 -13.72
N ASP A 111 -24.16 -12.64 -14.54
CA ASP A 111 -24.09 -13.35 -15.81
C ASP A 111 -23.48 -12.49 -16.93
N ASN A 112 -22.20 -12.11 -16.75
CA ASN A 112 -21.36 -11.72 -17.87
C ASN A 112 -20.60 -12.96 -18.37
N THR A 113 -20.99 -13.42 -19.56
CA THR A 113 -20.24 -14.39 -20.38
C THR A 113 -18.88 -13.83 -20.78
#